data_AF-A0A933IYM1-F1
#
_entry.id   AF-A0A933IYM1-F1
#
_cell.length_a   1.000
_cell.length_b   1.000
_cell.length_c   1.000
_cell.angle_alpha   90.00
_cell.angle_beta   90.00
_cell.angle_gamma   90.00
#
_symmetry.space_group_name_H-M   'P 1'
#
loop_
_entity.id
_entity.type
_entity.pdbx_description
1 polymer ?
#
loop_
_entity_poly.entity_id
_entity_poly.type
_entity_poly.pdbx_seq_one_letter_code
_entity_poly.pdbx_strand_id
1 'polypeptide(L)'
;MASTLSKKRLRKTPASKPATTRPARRAAGDAHLKAVVKEALREVLAEELGDPDEGLEVRPEILARLRRQDEEFAAGQRGRPFEDVVKEMGLE
;
A
#
# COMPACT_ATOMS: atom_id res chain seq x y z
N MET A 1 38.64 31.48 -70.16
CA MET A 1 38.10 31.08 -68.85
C MET A 1 36.58 30.95 -68.98
N ALA A 2 36.09 29.76 -69.29
CA ALA A 2 34.66 29.49 -69.44
C ALA A 2 34.36 28.16 -68.76
N SER A 3 33.66 28.22 -67.62
CA SER A 3 33.20 27.04 -66.88
C SER A 3 31.74 26.79 -67.20
N THR A 4 31.46 25.54 -67.52
CA THR A 4 30.23 25.00 -68.09
C THR A 4 29.09 24.87 -67.08
N LEU A 5 27.89 25.06 -67.62
CA LEU A 5 26.56 24.88 -67.06
C LEU A 5 26.30 23.43 -66.63
N SER A 6 25.71 23.18 -65.45
CA SER A 6 24.83 22.00 -65.25
C SER A 6 23.87 22.19 -64.07
N LYS A 7 22.61 22.46 -64.39
CA LYS A 7 21.45 22.41 -63.48
C LYS A 7 21.06 20.94 -63.26
N LYS A 8 20.75 20.52 -62.02
CA LYS A 8 19.61 19.60 -61.77
C LYS A 8 19.30 19.34 -60.27
N ARG A 9 17.99 19.48 -59.99
CA ARG A 9 17.14 18.79 -58.99
C ARG A 9 17.30 19.21 -57.52
N LEU A 10 16.36 20.02 -57.01
CA LEU A 10 15.13 19.60 -56.31
C LEU A 10 15.35 18.58 -55.17
N ARG A 11 15.14 19.01 -53.92
CA ARG A 11 13.95 18.67 -53.11
C ARG A 11 13.95 19.42 -51.76
N LYS A 12 12.73 19.69 -51.29
CA LYS A 12 12.33 20.35 -50.03
C LYS A 12 12.74 19.54 -48.79
N THR A 13 12.81 20.28 -47.67
CA THR A 13 12.83 19.93 -46.21
C THR A 13 12.08 18.64 -45.81
N PRO A 14 12.30 18.02 -44.61
CA PRO A 14 12.44 18.71 -43.32
C PRO A 14 13.36 18.10 -42.23
N ALA A 15 13.59 18.95 -41.22
CA ALA A 15 14.02 18.70 -39.84
C ALA A 15 14.39 17.24 -39.44
N SER A 16 15.66 17.03 -39.12
CA SER A 16 16.15 15.87 -38.38
C SER A 16 16.66 16.33 -37.01
N LYS A 17 15.75 16.42 -36.03
CA LYS A 17 16.15 16.32 -34.61
C LYS A 17 16.40 14.84 -34.33
N PRO A 18 17.56 14.42 -33.81
CA PRO A 18 17.62 13.12 -33.15
C PRO A 18 17.05 13.29 -31.74
N ALA A 19 15.75 13.03 -31.60
CA ALA A 19 15.20 12.60 -30.32
C ALA A 19 15.83 11.25 -29.98
N THR A 20 16.80 11.22 -29.06
CA THR A 20 17.18 9.97 -28.38
C THR A 20 16.72 10.07 -26.94
N THR A 21 15.40 9.97 -26.78
CA THR A 21 14.75 9.65 -25.51
C THR A 21 15.23 8.27 -25.08
N ARG A 22 16.18 8.18 -24.14
CA ARG A 22 16.47 6.93 -23.45
C ARG A 22 16.23 7.04 -21.94
N PRO A 23 14.97 6.88 -21.47
CA PRO A 23 14.71 6.50 -20.08
C PRO A 23 13.98 5.15 -19.93
N ALA A 24 13.64 4.43 -21.01
CA ALA A 24 12.77 3.25 -20.89
C ALA A 24 13.45 2.01 -20.25
N ARG A 25 14.78 1.85 -20.39
CA ARG A 25 15.47 0.62 -19.93
C ARG A 25 15.84 0.61 -18.45
N ARG A 26 15.89 1.77 -17.78
CA ARG A 26 16.15 1.86 -16.32
C ARG A 26 14.88 1.69 -15.50
N ALA A 27 13.78 2.34 -15.90
CA ALA A 27 12.51 2.27 -15.18
C ALA A 27 11.96 0.84 -15.06
N ALA A 28 12.16 -0.01 -16.08
CA ALA A 28 11.76 -1.41 -16.03
C ALA A 28 12.58 -2.24 -15.02
N GLY A 29 13.87 -1.92 -14.84
CA GLY A 29 14.72 -2.56 -13.84
C GLY A 29 14.32 -2.17 -12.42
N ASP A 30 13.99 -0.90 -12.21
CA ASP A 30 13.53 -0.40 -10.92
C ASP A 30 12.16 -0.99 -10.53
N ALA A 31 11.26 -1.17 -11.50
CA ALA A 31 9.96 -1.81 -11.30
C ALA A 31 10.10 -3.30 -10.98
N HIS A 32 10.99 -4.01 -11.68
CA HIS A 32 11.26 -5.42 -11.41
C HIS A 32 11.87 -5.63 -10.02
N LEU A 33 12.88 -4.83 -9.65
CA LEU A 33 13.49 -4.91 -8.32
C LEU A 33 12.47 -4.61 -7.22
N LYS A 34 11.62 -3.60 -7.39
CA LYS A 34 10.53 -3.32 -6.45
C LYS A 34 9.55 -4.47 -6.33
N ALA A 35 9.24 -5.16 -7.42
CA ALA A 35 8.36 -6.33 -7.39
C ALA A 35 9.00 -7.48 -6.60
N VAL A 36 10.27 -7.79 -6.85
CA VAL A 36 11.01 -8.83 -6.12
C VAL A 36 11.09 -8.51 -4.62
N VAL A 37 11.41 -7.27 -4.25
CA VAL A 37 11.45 -6.84 -2.85
C VAL A 37 10.06 -6.91 -2.21
N LYS A 38 9.00 -6.54 -2.93
CA LYS A 38 7.63 -6.57 -2.41
C LYS A 38 7.15 -8.00 -2.15
N GLU A 39 7.49 -8.94 -3.01
CA GLU A 39 7.17 -10.36 -2.79
C GLU A 39 7.95 -10.94 -1.61
N ALA A 40 9.27 -10.68 -1.53
CA ALA A 40 10.07 -11.11 -0.39
C ALA A 40 9.56 -10.52 0.95
N LEU A 41 9.13 -9.26 0.95
CA LEU A 41 8.52 -8.65 2.13
C LEU A 41 7.16 -9.27 2.47
N ARG A 42 6.35 -9.65 1.48
CA ARG A 42 5.06 -10.32 1.73
C ARG A 42 5.25 -11.68 2.39
N GLU A 43 6.21 -12.45 1.91
CA GLU A 43 6.58 -13.75 2.48
C GLU A 43 7.00 -13.60 3.95
N VAL A 44 7.96 -12.71 4.23
CA VAL A 44 8.44 -12.46 5.60
C VAL A 44 7.32 -11.92 6.52
N LEU A 45 6.49 -11.01 6.03
CA LEU A 45 5.39 -10.46 6.83
C LEU A 45 4.33 -11.52 7.14
N ALA A 46 4.03 -12.42 6.18
CA ALA A 46 3.08 -13.51 6.42
C ALA A 46 3.62 -14.54 7.44
N GLU A 47 4.93 -14.81 7.42
CA GLU A 47 5.58 -15.69 8.39
C GLU A 47 5.58 -15.10 9.81
N GLU A 48 5.90 -13.81 9.95
CA GLU A 48 6.06 -13.17 11.26
C GLU A 48 4.74 -12.69 11.88
N LEU A 49 3.80 -12.20 11.07
CA LEU A 49 2.54 -11.61 11.55
C LEU A 49 1.34 -12.57 11.42
N GLY A 50 1.48 -13.68 10.70
CA GLY A 50 0.39 -14.61 10.42
C GLY A 50 -0.65 -14.06 9.43
N ASP A 51 -1.75 -14.79 9.25
CA ASP A 51 -2.86 -14.34 8.42
C ASP A 51 -3.69 -13.27 9.16
N PRO A 52 -3.73 -12.01 8.68
CA PRO A 52 -4.55 -10.98 9.31
C PRO A 52 -6.05 -11.28 9.26
N ASP A 53 -6.50 -12.17 8.37
CA ASP A 53 -7.90 -12.57 8.23
C ASP A 53 -8.31 -13.67 9.23
N GLU A 54 -7.35 -14.38 9.83
CA GLU A 54 -7.62 -15.36 10.91
C GLU A 54 -7.95 -14.68 12.24
N GLY A 55 -7.64 -13.39 12.36
CA GLY A 55 -7.85 -12.60 13.57
C GLY A 55 -6.83 -12.94 14.66
N LEU A 56 -6.63 -12.00 15.58
CA LEU A 56 -5.73 -12.21 16.71
C LEU A 56 -6.44 -13.00 17.81
N GLU A 57 -5.73 -13.96 18.42
CA GLU A 57 -6.24 -14.67 19.59
C GLU A 57 -6.52 -13.68 20.74
N VAL A 58 -7.73 -13.72 21.27
CA VAL A 58 -8.11 -12.90 22.42
C VAL A 58 -7.40 -13.45 23.65
N ARG A 59 -6.68 -12.56 24.36
CA ARG A 59 -6.00 -12.92 25.62
C ARG A 59 -6.99 -13.61 26.58
N PRO A 60 -6.59 -14.69 27.29
CA PRO A 60 -7.49 -15.46 28.15
C PRO A 60 -8.23 -14.61 29.18
N GLU A 61 -7.59 -13.57 29.71
CA GLU A 61 -8.18 -12.68 30.70
C GLU A 61 -9.33 -11.85 30.13
N ILE A 62 -9.18 -11.38 28.88
CA ILE A 62 -10.21 -10.63 28.17
C ILE A 62 -11.38 -11.55 27.83
N LEU A 63 -11.09 -12.76 27.35
CA LEU A 63 -12.10 -13.75 27.00
C LEU A 63 -12.92 -14.19 28.23
N ALA A 64 -12.27 -14.40 29.37
CA ALA A 64 -12.95 -14.70 30.63
C ALA A 64 -13.86 -13.56 31.10
N ARG A 65 -13.39 -12.30 30.97
CA ARG A 65 -14.21 -11.12 31.29
C ARG A 65 -15.43 -11.02 30.38
N LEU A 66 -15.26 -11.20 29.07
CA LEU A 66 -16.35 -11.13 28.10
C LEU A 66 -17.40 -12.21 28.35
N ARG A 67 -16.98 -13.46 28.62
CA ARG A 67 -17.89 -14.55 28.98
C ARG A 67 -18.73 -14.20 30.21
N ARG A 68 -18.11 -13.66 31.26
CA ARG A 68 -18.83 -13.20 32.45
C ARG A 68 -19.85 -12.11 32.11
N GLN A 69 -19.48 -11.14 31.26
CA GLN A 69 -20.40 -10.07 30.86
C GLN A 69 -21.57 -10.60 30.02
N ASP A 70 -21.34 -11.58 29.15
CA ASP A 70 -22.39 -12.25 28.38
C ASP A 70 -23.36 -13.01 29.30
N GLU A 71 -22.84 -13.70 30.32
CA GLU A 71 -23.67 -14.38 31.33
C GLU A 71 -24.51 -13.38 32.14
N GLU A 72 -23.91 -12.26 32.56
CA GLU A 72 -24.61 -11.18 33.27
C GLU A 72 -25.71 -10.56 32.39
N PHE A 73 -25.41 -10.33 31.09
CA PHE A 73 -26.37 -9.83 30.13
C PHE A 73 -27.52 -10.81 29.88
N ALA A 74 -27.22 -12.11 29.73
CA ALA A 74 -28.21 -13.17 29.60
C ALA A 74 -29.09 -13.30 30.84
N ALA A 75 -28.55 -13.04 32.03
CA ALA A 75 -29.29 -12.95 33.29
C ALA A 75 -30.12 -11.66 33.42
N GLY A 76 -30.15 -10.81 32.40
CA GLY A 76 -30.92 -9.56 32.36
C GLY A 76 -30.24 -8.39 33.06
N GLN A 77 -29.00 -8.53 33.51
CA GLN A 77 -28.22 -7.43 34.08
C GLN A 77 -27.72 -6.56 32.92
N ARG A 78 -28.21 -5.32 32.85
CA ARG A 78 -27.69 -4.32 31.92
C ARG A 78 -26.45 -3.67 32.51
N GLY A 79 -25.50 -3.33 31.64
CA GLY A 79 -24.36 -2.50 32.02
C GLY A 79 -24.79 -1.13 32.54
N ARG A 80 -23.88 -0.46 33.24
CA ARG A 80 -24.09 0.91 33.74
C ARG A 80 -23.70 1.93 32.66
N PRO A 81 -24.40 3.08 32.57
CA PRO A 81 -23.96 4.20 31.74
C PRO A 81 -22.55 4.63 32.10
N PHE A 82 -21.77 5.03 31.09
CA PHE A 82 -20.39 5.45 31.30
C PHE A 82 -20.33 6.72 32.16
N GLU A 83 -21.26 7.67 31.97
CA GLU A 83 -21.29 8.90 32.77
C GLU A 83 -21.46 8.62 34.28
N ASP A 84 -22.27 7.62 34.63
CA ASP A 84 -22.49 7.25 36.03
C ASP A 84 -21.23 6.67 36.68
N VAL A 85 -20.43 5.93 35.92
CA VAL A 85 -19.17 5.34 36.39
C VAL A 85 -18.09 6.41 36.55
N VAL A 86 -18.01 7.37 35.63
CA VAL A 86 -17.05 8.49 35.69
C VAL A 86 -17.30 9.35 36.92
N LYS A 87 -18.58 9.62 37.24
CA LYS A 87 -19.00 10.35 38.46
C LYS A 87 -18.60 9.62 39.74
N GLU A 88 -18.86 8.32 39.82
CA GLU A 88 -18.55 7.52 41.00
C GLU A 88 -17.04 7.40 41.24
N MET A 89 -16.26 7.35 40.16
CA MET A 89 -14.80 7.25 40.20
C MET A 89 -14.11 8.62 40.40
N GLY A 90 -14.86 9.73 40.41
CA GLY A 90 -14.30 11.08 40.55
C GLY A 90 -13.38 11.49 39.39
N LEU A 91 -13.68 11.02 38.18
CA LEU A 91 -12.89 11.25 36.97
C LEU A 91 -13.47 12.35 36.07
N GLU A 92 -14.39 13.17 36.58
CA GLU A 92 -14.99 14.33 35.90
C GLU A 92 -14.05 15.53 35.79
#